data_AF-A0A8I0Q634-F1
#
_entry.id   AF-A0A8I0Q634-F1
#
_cell.length_a   1.000
_cell.length_b   1.000
_cell.length_c   1.000
_cell.angle_alpha   90.00
_cell.angle_beta   90.00
_cell.angle_gamma   90.00
#
_symmetry.space_group_name_H-M   'P 1'
#
loop_
_entity.id
_entity.type
_entity.pdbx_description
1 polymer ?
#
loop_
_entity_poly.entity_id
_entity_poly.type
_entity_poly.pdbx_seq_one_letter_code
_entity_poly.pdbx_strand_id
1 'polypeptide(L)'
;DDERLWIKANPNLNVSVDSDALYDTIQKARGIPSQWTEMLTKRFNIWCQGETPWMGEGAWAACALDYEESDLRGMECYAGMDLSSTGDITSVCYTFPVENELWLLTRHYIP
;
A
#
# COMPACT_ATOMS: atom_id res chain seq x y z
N ASP A 1 2.56 -18.34 -4.65
CA ASP A 1 4.00 -18.19 -4.97
C ASP A 1 4.70 -19.47 -5.40
N ASP A 2 4.10 -20.66 -5.24
CA ASP A 2 4.62 -21.87 -5.89
C ASP A 2 4.27 -21.88 -7.39
N GLU A 3 5.29 -21.75 -8.25
CA GLU A 3 5.18 -21.75 -9.72
C GLU A 3 4.58 -23.05 -10.26
N ARG A 4 4.78 -24.17 -9.56
CA ARG A 4 4.23 -25.48 -9.96
C ARG A 4 2.71 -25.50 -9.92
N LEU A 5 2.09 -24.57 -9.19
CA LEU A 5 0.65 -24.45 -9.07
C LEU A 5 0.02 -23.56 -10.15
N TRP A 6 0.81 -22.81 -10.94
CA TRP A 6 0.28 -21.87 -11.92
C TRP A 6 -0.55 -22.55 -13.03
N ILE A 7 -0.20 -23.78 -13.37
CA ILE A 7 -0.94 -24.64 -14.32
C ILE A 7 -2.41 -24.83 -13.90
N LYS A 8 -2.73 -24.76 -12.60
CA LYS A 8 -4.11 -24.94 -12.11
C LYS A 8 -5.02 -23.79 -12.54
N ALA A 9 -4.49 -22.58 -12.61
CA ALA A 9 -5.24 -21.40 -13.07
C ALA A 9 -5.04 -21.14 -14.57
N ASN A 10 -3.91 -21.57 -15.13
CA ASN A 10 -3.52 -21.35 -16.51
C ASN A 10 -3.32 -22.70 -17.22
N PRO A 11 -4.39 -23.40 -17.63
CA PRO A 11 -4.28 -24.76 -18.19
C PRO A 11 -3.51 -24.84 -19.53
N ASN A 12 -3.36 -23.71 -20.25
CA ASN A 12 -2.57 -23.61 -21.48
C ASN A 12 -1.16 -23.04 -21.28
N LEU A 13 -0.62 -23.12 -20.05
CA LEU A 13 0.76 -22.73 -19.75
C LEU A 13 1.74 -23.55 -20.62
N ASN A 14 2.72 -22.86 -21.23
CA ASN A 14 3.69 -23.38 -22.20
C ASN A 14 3.12 -23.86 -23.55
N VAL A 15 1.83 -23.62 -23.81
CA VAL A 15 1.20 -23.90 -25.12
C VAL A 15 0.80 -22.60 -25.81
N SER A 16 0.00 -21.77 -25.13
CA SER A 16 -0.39 -20.44 -25.61
C SER A 16 -0.14 -19.33 -24.59
N VAL A 17 0.16 -19.69 -23.35
CA VAL A 17 0.61 -18.77 -22.30
C VAL A 17 2.07 -19.08 -22.01
N ASP A 18 2.97 -18.15 -22.32
CA ASP A 18 4.40 -18.27 -22.06
C ASP A 18 4.69 -18.14 -20.55
N SER A 19 5.43 -19.09 -19.98
CA SER A 19 5.77 -19.11 -18.55
C SER A 19 6.67 -17.95 -18.14
N ASP A 20 7.63 -17.59 -18.98
CA ASP A 20 8.63 -16.57 -18.68
C ASP A 20 7.98 -15.19 -18.75
N ALA A 21 7.12 -14.96 -19.74
CA ALA A 21 6.30 -13.76 -19.83
C ALA A 21 5.32 -13.62 -18.64
N LEU A 22 4.76 -14.74 -18.17
CA LEU A 22 3.88 -14.75 -17.00
C LEU A 22 4.67 -14.43 -15.72
N TYR A 23 5.85 -15.00 -15.56
CA TYR A 23 6.76 -14.72 -14.45
C TYR A 23 7.12 -13.23 -14.39
N ASP A 24 7.56 -12.65 -15.51
CA ASP A 24 7.92 -11.23 -15.59
C ASP A 24 6.73 -10.32 -15.26
N THR A 25 5.53 -10.70 -15.71
CA THR A 25 4.30 -9.95 -15.41
C THR A 25 3.97 -9.98 -13.92
N ILE A 26 4.16 -11.13 -13.26
CA ILE A 26 3.98 -11.28 -11.80
C ILE A 26 4.94 -10.39 -11.04
N GLN A 27 6.22 -10.38 -11.43
CA GLN A 27 7.23 -9.56 -10.74
C GLN A 27 6.93 -8.06 -10.86
N LYS A 28 6.48 -7.61 -12.03
CA LYS A 28 6.06 -6.21 -12.23
C LYS A 28 4.82 -5.86 -11.41
N ALA A 29 3.82 -6.74 -11.38
CA ALA A 29 2.57 -6.50 -10.68
C ALA A 29 2.74 -6.42 -9.15
N ARG A 30 3.74 -7.09 -8.56
CA ARG A 30 3.97 -7.07 -7.09
C ARG A 30 4.21 -5.67 -6.52
N GLY A 31 4.78 -4.76 -7.29
CA GLY A 31 5.04 -3.39 -6.84
C GLY A 31 3.85 -2.43 -7.01
N ILE A 32 2.78 -2.87 -7.67
CA ILE A 32 1.68 -2.00 -8.09
C ILE A 32 0.36 -2.65 -7.68
N PRO A 33 -0.31 -2.15 -6.63
CA PRO A 33 -1.53 -2.76 -6.11
C PRO A 33 -2.62 -3.00 -7.17
N SER A 34 -2.80 -2.06 -8.12
CA SER A 34 -3.80 -2.21 -9.21
C SER A 34 -3.50 -3.39 -10.13
N GLN A 35 -2.24 -3.51 -10.55
CA GLN A 35 -1.80 -4.59 -11.40
C GLN A 35 -1.81 -5.92 -10.65
N TRP A 36 -1.55 -5.91 -9.34
CA TRP A 36 -1.66 -7.10 -8.50
C TRP A 36 -3.09 -7.63 -8.43
N THR A 37 -4.06 -6.76 -8.16
CA THR A 37 -5.49 -7.11 -8.15
C THR A 37 -5.95 -7.61 -9.52
N GLU A 38 -5.53 -6.94 -10.60
CA GLU A 38 -5.82 -7.38 -11.96
C GLU A 38 -5.20 -8.76 -12.26
N MET A 39 -3.96 -8.99 -11.83
CA MET A 39 -3.25 -10.25 -12.02
C MET A 39 -3.95 -11.41 -11.31
N LEU A 40 -4.31 -11.23 -10.04
CA LEU A 40 -5.05 -12.22 -9.24
C LEU A 40 -6.40 -12.54 -9.89
N THR A 41 -7.11 -11.53 -10.35
CA THR A 41 -8.43 -11.68 -10.98
C THR A 41 -8.33 -12.37 -12.35
N LYS A 42 -7.48 -11.87 -13.25
CA LYS A 42 -7.44 -12.28 -14.66
C LYS A 42 -6.59 -13.51 -14.94
N ARG A 43 -5.55 -13.78 -14.13
CA ARG A 43 -4.59 -14.88 -14.37
C ARG A 43 -4.67 -15.98 -13.32
N PHE A 44 -5.23 -15.71 -12.15
CA PHE A 44 -5.39 -16.70 -11.09
C PHE A 44 -6.85 -17.00 -10.72
N ASN A 45 -7.82 -16.33 -11.35
CA ASN A 45 -9.26 -16.45 -11.06
C ASN A 45 -9.58 -16.27 -9.57
N ILE A 46 -8.78 -15.46 -8.87
CA ILE A 46 -9.01 -15.11 -7.47
C ILE A 46 -9.88 -13.86 -7.46
N TRP A 47 -11.05 -13.97 -6.84
CA TRP A 47 -11.92 -12.81 -6.62
C TRP A 47 -11.28 -11.88 -5.60
N CYS A 48 -10.83 -10.72 -6.07
CA CYS A 48 -10.41 -9.62 -5.23
C CYS A 48 -11.58 -8.64 -5.06
N GLN A 49 -11.73 -8.05 -3.87
CA GLN A 49 -12.66 -6.94 -3.69
C GLN A 49 -12.24 -5.77 -4.60
N GLY A 50 -13.22 -5.10 -5.23
CA GLY A 50 -12.98 -4.17 -6.35
C GLY A 50 -12.24 -2.89 -6.01
N GLU A 51 -11.98 -2.62 -4.72
CA GLU A 51 -11.13 -1.51 -4.31
C GLU A 51 -9.68 -1.94 -4.43
N THR A 52 -9.01 -1.42 -5.45
CA THR A 52 -7.56 -1.46 -5.47
C THR A 52 -7.06 -0.46 -4.43
N PRO A 53 -6.35 -0.90 -3.39
CA PRO A 53 -5.77 0.04 -2.44
C PRO A 53 -4.68 0.84 -3.15
N TRP A 54 -4.66 2.17 -2.97
CA TRP A 54 -3.63 3.02 -3.57
C TRP A 54 -2.21 2.66 -3.07
N MET A 55 -2.12 2.15 -1.84
CA MET A 55 -0.86 1.71 -1.22
C MET A 55 -0.99 0.23 -0.82
N GLY A 56 0.06 -0.56 -1.04
CA GLY A 56 0.08 -1.95 -0.60
C GLY A 56 0.13 -2.07 0.91
N GLU A 57 -0.65 -3.00 1.50
CA GLU A 57 -0.70 -3.24 2.95
C GLU A 57 0.68 -3.47 3.57
N GLY A 58 1.57 -4.22 2.90
CA GLY A 58 2.92 -4.49 3.40
C GLY A 58 3.79 -3.23 3.47
N ALA A 59 3.64 -2.33 2.49
CA ALA A 59 4.35 -1.05 2.50
C ALA A 59 3.81 -0.13 3.61
N TRP A 60 2.50 -0.13 3.82
CA TRP A 60 1.86 0.60 4.92
C TRP A 60 2.32 0.08 6.29
N ALA A 61 2.27 -1.24 6.51
CA ALA A 61 2.68 -1.87 7.76
C ALA A 61 4.18 -1.69 8.05
N ALA A 62 5.02 -1.63 7.02
CA ALA A 62 6.45 -1.37 7.17
C ALA A 62 6.77 0.06 7.66
N CYS A 63 5.85 1.00 7.51
CA CYS A 63 6.00 2.37 8.01
C CYS A 63 5.56 2.53 9.47
N ALA A 64 5.08 1.47 10.14
CA ALA A 64 4.67 1.55 11.53
C ALA A 64 5.89 1.78 12.44
N LEU A 65 5.82 2.82 13.26
CA LEU A 65 6.83 3.20 14.23
C LEU A 65 6.16 3.41 15.58
N ASP A 66 6.77 2.88 16.64
CA ASP A 66 6.32 3.08 18.01
C ASP A 66 7.13 4.19 18.67
N TYR A 67 6.48 5.32 18.96
CA TYR A 67 7.02 6.41 19.78
C TYR A 67 5.89 7.13 20.52
N GLU A 68 6.23 7.82 21.60
CA GLU A 68 5.29 8.63 22.36
C GLU A 68 5.38 10.11 21.95
N GLU A 69 4.31 10.87 22.20
CA GLU A 69 4.32 12.33 22.01
C GLU A 69 5.38 13.03 22.88
N SER A 70 5.75 12.42 24.02
CA SER A 70 6.80 12.89 24.91
C SER A 70 8.18 12.91 24.22
N ASP A 71 8.47 11.93 23.36
CA ASP A 71 9.73 11.79 22.63
C ASP A 71 9.93 12.90 21.59
N LEU A 72 8.83 13.47 21.08
CA LEU A 72 8.81 14.50 20.06
C LEU A 72 8.98 15.93 20.61
N ARG A 73 8.97 16.10 21.94
CA ARG A 73 8.98 17.43 22.55
C ARG A 73 10.31 18.14 22.35
N GLY A 74 10.23 19.38 21.87
CA GLY A 74 11.42 20.22 21.65
C GLY A 74 12.15 19.93 20.33
N MET A 75 11.65 18.99 19.53
CA MET A 75 12.13 18.77 18.17
C MET A 75 11.55 19.79 17.20
N GLU A 76 12.30 20.11 16.15
CA GLU A 76 11.78 20.90 15.04
C GLU A 76 10.72 20.09 14.29
N CYS A 77 9.59 20.72 13.97
CA CYS A 77 8.52 20.07 13.23
C CYS A 77 7.86 21.03 12.24
N TYR A 78 7.26 20.44 11.22
CA TYR A 78 6.45 21.14 10.23
C TYR A 78 5.01 20.66 10.35
N ALA A 79 4.07 21.61 10.46
CA ALA A 79 2.65 21.29 10.60
C ALA A 79 1.91 21.47 9.27
N GLY A 80 1.27 20.39 8.80
CA GLY A 80 0.27 20.43 7.74
C GLY A 80 -1.13 20.42 8.35
N MET A 81 -2.00 21.30 7.87
CA MET A 81 -3.39 21.40 8.35
C MET A 81 -4.34 21.27 7.16
N ASP A 82 -5.31 20.38 7.29
CA ASP A 82 -6.43 20.22 6.37
C ASP A 82 -7.72 20.57 7.11
N LEU A 83 -8.32 21.71 6.74
CA LEU A 83 -9.42 22.31 7.49
C LEU A 83 -10.76 21.99 6.81
N SER A 84 -11.70 21.45 7.57
CA SER A 84 -13.05 21.21 7.10
C SER A 84 -13.96 22.43 7.31
N SER A 85 -15.02 22.50 6.50
CA SER A 85 -16.01 23.59 6.56
C SER A 85 -17.35 23.13 7.13
N THR A 86 -17.99 22.09 6.58
CA THR A 86 -19.22 21.52 7.14
C THR A 86 -19.35 20.04 6.77
N GLY A 87 -19.35 19.15 7.77
CA GLY A 87 -19.57 17.71 7.59
C GLY A 87 -18.31 16.88 7.31
N ASP A 88 -17.16 17.50 7.04
CA ASP A 88 -15.88 16.80 6.84
C ASP A 88 -14.99 16.82 8.10
N ILE A 89 -13.99 15.94 8.13
CA ILE A 89 -12.99 15.84 9.20
C ILE A 89 -11.94 16.95 9.02
N THR A 90 -11.59 17.64 10.11
CA THR A 90 -10.40 18.50 10.15
C THR A 90 -9.21 17.68 10.63
N SER A 91 -8.05 17.82 9.99
CA SER A 91 -6.85 17.08 10.32
C SER A 91 -5.65 17.99 10.52
N VAL A 92 -4.84 17.71 11.54
CA VAL A 92 -3.54 18.33 11.76
C VAL A 92 -2.48 17.23 11.79
N CYS A 93 -1.45 17.37 10.98
CA CYS A 93 -0.31 16.46 10.91
C CYS A 93 0.97 17.21 11.23
N TYR A 94 1.69 16.79 12.27
CA TYR A 94 3.02 17.28 12.60
C TYR A 94 4.06 16.31 12.07
N THR A 95 4.94 16.80 11.21
CA THR A 95 6.02 16.03 10.58
C THR A 95 7.35 16.41 11.21
N PHE A 96 8.04 15.42 11.76
CA PHE A 96 9.34 15.56 12.40
C PHE A 96 10.41 14.91 11.53
N PRO A 97 11.37 15.67 10.98
CA PRO A 97 12.51 15.08 10.28
C PRO A 97 13.49 14.50 11.31
N VAL A 98 13.61 13.17 11.34
CA VAL A 98 14.52 12.45 12.23
C VAL A 98 15.51 11.68 11.37
N GLU A 99 16.75 12.17 11.32
CA GLU A 99 17.81 11.64 10.45
C GLU A 99 17.38 11.58 8.96
N ASN A 100 17.05 10.40 8.45
CA ASN A 100 16.59 10.17 7.08
C ASN A 100 15.15 9.61 7.02
N GLU A 101 14.41 9.75 8.11
CA GLU A 101 13.02 9.32 8.27
C GLU A 101 12.11 10.50 8.65
N LEU A 102 10.81 10.30 8.46
CA LEU A 102 9.79 11.25 8.85
C LEU A 102 8.87 10.60 9.87
N TRP A 103 8.83 11.16 11.08
CA TRP A 103 7.90 10.74 12.12
C TRP A 103 6.67 11.65 12.09
N LEU A 104 5.48 11.07 12.24
CA LEU A 104 4.20 11.75 12.05
C LEU A 104 3.33 11.70 13.32
N LEU A 105 2.97 12.85 13.85
CA LEU A 105 1.94 12.94 14.88
C LEU A 105 0.68 13.54 14.26
N THR A 106 -0.36 12.72 14.08
CA THR A 106 -1.62 13.16 13.49
C THR A 106 -2.73 13.30 14.53
N ARG A 107 -3.58 14.31 14.35
CA ARG A 107 -4.80 14.53 15.12
C ARG A 107 -5.95 14.83 14.19
N HIS A 108 -7.04 14.09 14.37
CA HIS A 108 -8.22 14.17 13.53
C HIS A 108 -9.43 14.59 14.37
N TYR A 109 -10.21 15.53 13.85
CA TYR A 109 -11.34 16.16 14.52
C TYR A 109 -12.59 16.00 13.67
N ILE A 110 -13.65 15.45 14.27
CA ILE A 110 -14.96 15.33 13.64
C ILE A 110 -15.81 16.52 14.15
N PRO A 111 -16.60 17.18 13.28
CA PRO A 111 -17.53 18.24 13.68
C PRO A 111 -18.56 17.81 14.73
#